data_AF-A0A651HLW3-F1
#
_entry.id   AF-A0A651HLW3-F1
#
_cell.length_a   1.000
_cell.length_b   1.000
_cell.length_c   1.000
_cell.angle_alpha   90.00
_cell.angle_beta   90.00
_cell.angle_gamma   90.00
#
_symmetry.space_group_name_H-M   'P 1'
#
loop_
_entity.id
_entity.type
_entity.pdbx_description
1 polymer ?
#
loop_
_entity_poly.entity_id
_entity_poly.type
_entity_poly.pdbx_seq_one_letter_code
_entity_poly.pdbx_strand_id
1 'polypeptide(L)'
;MSPPSTRIGTAFLLALLLPLVLPFGSEAVPSLVTTWTAAAQEVFPDSRERTISAVRTTGPIEIDGRLDEDEWARAEPTSGFIQREPFEGRPAMEETEVRI
;
A
#
# COMPACT_ATOMS: atom_id res chain seq x y z
N MET A 1 -35.93 -5.63 30.97
CA MET A 1 -35.88 -5.81 29.51
C MET A 1 -34.53 -5.29 29.07
N SER A 2 -33.54 -6.18 29.07
CA SER A 2 -32.13 -5.86 28.87
C SER A 2 -31.72 -6.34 27.47
N PRO A 3 -30.97 -5.57 26.67
CA PRO A 3 -30.46 -6.07 25.41
C PRO A 3 -29.34 -7.09 25.70
N PRO A 4 -29.35 -8.29 25.09
CA PRO A 4 -28.18 -9.15 25.13
C PRO A 4 -27.09 -8.58 24.21
N SER A 5 -25.97 -8.19 24.81
CA SER A 5 -24.71 -7.89 24.11
C SER A 5 -24.23 -9.13 23.36
N THR A 6 -24.14 -9.07 22.04
CA THR A 6 -23.49 -10.11 21.23
C THR A 6 -21.98 -10.02 21.44
N ARG A 7 -21.47 -10.97 22.24
CA ARG A 7 -20.06 -11.13 22.56
C ARG A 7 -19.31 -11.69 21.35
N ILE A 8 -18.22 -11.03 21.00
CA ILE A 8 -17.18 -11.47 20.06
C ILE A 8 -16.63 -12.81 20.58
N GLY A 9 -16.88 -13.89 19.86
CA GLY A 9 -16.42 -15.23 20.19
C GLY A 9 -15.16 -15.59 19.40
N THR A 10 -14.01 -15.33 19.99
CA THR A 10 -12.74 -16.02 19.71
C THR A 10 -12.93 -17.54 19.77
N ALA A 11 -12.58 -18.25 18.70
CA ALA A 11 -12.38 -19.70 18.73
C ALA A 11 -11.05 -20.03 18.05
N PHE A 12 -9.98 -19.87 18.83
CA PHE A 12 -8.65 -20.39 18.55
C PHE A 12 -8.67 -21.85 19.02
N LEU A 13 -8.63 -22.83 18.11
CA LEU A 13 -8.50 -24.24 18.48
C LEU A 13 -7.16 -24.77 18.00
N LEU A 14 -6.25 -24.91 18.97
CA LEU A 14 -4.96 -25.58 18.87
C LEU A 14 -5.18 -27.06 18.57
N ALA A 15 -4.66 -27.54 17.44
CA ALA A 15 -4.39 -28.96 17.22
C ALA A 15 -2.89 -29.10 16.91
N LEU A 16 -2.13 -29.43 17.94
CA LEU A 16 -0.70 -29.69 17.89
C LEU A 16 -0.48 -31.11 17.39
N LEU A 17 0.05 -31.28 16.18
CA LEU A 17 0.47 -32.57 15.64
C LEU A 17 1.84 -32.38 14.95
N LEU A 18 2.89 -32.82 15.65
CA LEU A 18 4.30 -32.65 15.27
C LEU A 18 4.71 -33.81 14.34
N PRO A 19 5.11 -33.59 13.07
CA PRO A 19 5.73 -34.65 12.29
C PRO A 19 7.24 -34.71 12.55
N LEU A 20 7.71 -35.89 12.98
CA LEU A 20 9.12 -36.28 13.02
C LEU A 20 9.69 -36.29 11.60
N VAL A 21 10.60 -35.36 11.29
CA VAL A 21 11.32 -35.28 10.02
C VAL A 21 12.59 -36.14 10.08
N LEU A 22 12.86 -36.94 9.03
CA LEU A 22 14.15 -37.17 8.31
C LEU A 22 14.16 -38.55 7.59
N PRO A 23 14.92 -38.77 6.47
CA PRO A 23 15.60 -37.84 5.56
C PRO A 23 15.40 -38.14 4.05
N PHE A 24 15.70 -37.13 3.21
CA PHE A 24 16.24 -37.19 1.84
C PHE A 24 15.87 -38.36 0.91
N GLY A 25 15.02 -38.07 -0.08
CA GLY A 25 14.84 -38.91 -1.26
C GLY A 25 13.97 -38.22 -2.31
N SER A 26 14.61 -37.71 -3.38
CA SER A 26 14.01 -37.21 -4.62
C SER A 26 13.32 -35.83 -4.53
N GLU A 27 14.05 -34.78 -4.90
CA GLU A 27 13.56 -33.41 -5.11
C GLU A 27 12.66 -33.34 -6.35
N ALA A 28 11.50 -34.00 -6.32
CA ALA A 28 10.36 -33.55 -7.12
C ALA A 28 9.76 -32.38 -6.34
N VAL A 29 10.35 -31.19 -6.49
CA VAL A 29 9.80 -29.96 -5.90
C VAL A 29 8.37 -29.84 -6.44
N PRO A 30 7.32 -30.06 -5.63
CA PRO A 30 5.98 -29.86 -6.12
C PRO A 30 5.88 -28.37 -6.43
N SER A 31 5.55 -28.04 -7.68
CA SER A 31 5.32 -26.68 -8.14
C SER A 31 4.21 -26.06 -7.30
N LEU A 32 4.58 -25.49 -6.15
CA LEU A 32 3.80 -24.48 -5.46
C LEU A 32 3.95 -23.20 -6.27
N VAL A 33 3.39 -23.20 -7.47
CA VAL A 33 2.99 -21.96 -8.13
C VAL A 33 1.81 -21.47 -7.30
N THR A 34 2.13 -20.83 -6.17
CA THR A 34 1.21 -19.96 -5.48
C THR A 34 0.92 -18.85 -6.48
N THR A 35 -0.17 -19.00 -7.24
CA THR A 35 -0.73 -17.88 -7.99
C THR A 35 -0.97 -16.77 -6.99
N TRP A 36 -0.12 -15.75 -7.05
CA TRP A 36 -0.43 -14.48 -6.41
C TRP A 36 -1.70 -13.99 -7.08
N THR A 37 -2.84 -14.14 -6.41
CA THR A 37 -4.08 -13.54 -6.87
C THR A 37 -3.80 -12.04 -6.91
N ALA A 38 -3.72 -11.47 -8.11
CA ALA A 38 -3.69 -10.03 -8.28
C ALA A 38 -4.90 -9.48 -7.53
N ALA A 39 -4.64 -8.81 -6.39
CA ALA A 39 -5.69 -8.14 -5.65
C ALA A 39 -6.34 -7.15 -6.63
N ALA A 40 -7.63 -7.35 -6.88
CA ALA A 40 -8.39 -6.46 -7.76
C ALA A 40 -8.24 -5.03 -7.24
N GLN A 41 -7.88 -4.12 -8.14
CA GLN A 41 -7.70 -2.72 -7.81
C GLN A 41 -9.05 -2.15 -7.41
N GLU A 42 -9.26 -1.88 -6.11
CA GLU A 42 -10.49 -1.26 -5.63
C GLU A 42 -10.61 0.13 -6.25
N VAL A 43 -11.67 0.33 -7.04
CA VAL A 43 -11.99 1.62 -7.65
C VAL A 43 -12.77 2.43 -6.61
N PHE A 44 -12.12 3.43 -6.03
CA PHE A 44 -12.76 4.30 -5.05
C PHE A 44 -13.70 5.29 -5.73
N PRO A 45 -14.97 5.38 -5.30
CA PRO A 45 -16.00 6.15 -5.99
C PRO A 45 -15.76 7.68 -5.99
N ASP A 46 -14.86 8.20 -5.13
CA ASP A 46 -14.45 9.62 -5.11
C ASP A 46 -13.03 9.84 -5.65
N SER A 47 -12.51 8.93 -6.47
CA SER A 47 -11.26 9.12 -7.23
C SER A 47 -11.47 10.14 -8.35
N ARG A 48 -11.51 11.41 -7.97
CA ARG A 48 -11.58 12.52 -8.91
C ARG A 48 -10.35 12.46 -9.82
N GLU A 49 -10.57 12.49 -11.13
CA GLU A 49 -9.47 12.63 -12.09
C GLU A 49 -8.71 13.92 -11.78
N ARG A 50 -7.52 13.78 -11.18
CA ARG A 50 -6.57 14.88 -10.99
C ARG A 50 -5.53 14.82 -12.08
N THR A 51 -5.27 15.95 -12.72
CA THR A 51 -4.20 16.12 -13.69
C THR A 51 -3.17 17.09 -13.12
N ILE A 52 -1.89 16.76 -13.30
CA ILE A 52 -0.75 17.58 -12.90
C ILE A 52 0.06 17.84 -14.17
N SER A 53 0.55 19.07 -14.34
CA SER A 53 1.41 19.42 -15.46
C SER A 53 2.87 19.18 -15.09
N ALA A 54 3.57 18.38 -15.89
CA ALA A 54 4.99 18.12 -15.68
C ALA A 54 5.85 19.24 -16.27
N VAL A 55 6.89 19.66 -15.55
CA VAL A 55 7.87 20.65 -16.01
C VAL A 55 9.11 19.95 -16.55
N ARG A 56 9.48 20.26 -17.80
CA ARG A 56 10.67 19.67 -18.42
C ARG A 56 11.95 20.21 -17.76
N THR A 57 12.76 19.31 -17.21
CA THR A 57 14.12 19.66 -16.76
C THR A 57 15.05 20.04 -17.92
N THR A 58 15.97 20.97 -17.66
CA THR A 58 17.06 21.35 -18.56
C THR A 58 18.44 20.88 -18.07
N GLY A 59 18.53 20.48 -16.80
CA GLY A 59 19.76 20.04 -16.14
C GLY A 59 19.65 18.61 -15.58
N PRO A 60 20.76 18.04 -15.08
CA PRO A 60 20.71 16.80 -14.33
C PRO A 60 19.97 16.98 -13.00
N ILE A 61 19.35 15.91 -12.50
CA ILE A 61 18.81 15.81 -11.14
C ILE A 61 19.55 14.67 -10.44
N GLU A 62 20.06 14.91 -9.24
CA GLU A 62 20.70 13.88 -8.43
C GLU A 62 19.65 13.18 -7.56
N ILE A 63 19.67 11.85 -7.51
CA ILE A 63 18.69 11.07 -6.74
C ILE A 63 19.30 10.70 -5.39
N ASP A 64 19.48 11.70 -4.54
CA ASP A 64 20.10 11.56 -3.21
C ASP A 64 19.11 11.78 -2.05
N GLY A 65 17.85 12.11 -2.36
CA GLY A 65 16.79 12.37 -1.39
C GLY A 65 16.70 13.84 -0.96
N ARG A 66 17.50 14.73 -1.56
CA ARG A 66 17.40 16.18 -1.44
C ARG A 66 16.65 16.72 -2.67
N LEU A 67 15.97 17.84 -2.49
CA LEU A 67 15.20 18.51 -3.54
C LEU A 67 15.68 19.97 -3.63
N ASP A 68 17.00 20.16 -3.75
CA ASP A 68 17.64 21.47 -3.69
C ASP A 68 18.12 22.00 -5.04
N GLU A 69 17.96 21.23 -6.13
CA GLU A 69 18.19 21.72 -7.49
C GLU A 69 17.13 22.73 -7.95
N ASP A 70 17.56 23.72 -8.75
CA ASP A 70 16.70 24.79 -9.28
C ASP A 70 15.51 24.24 -10.09
N GLU A 71 15.70 23.10 -10.74
CA GLU A 71 14.70 22.37 -11.51
C GLU A 71 13.45 22.05 -10.67
N TRP A 72 13.63 21.65 -9.40
CA TRP A 72 12.52 21.37 -8.50
C TRP A 72 11.73 22.62 -8.13
N ALA A 73 12.41 23.75 -7.93
CA ALA A 73 11.77 25.02 -7.60
C ALA A 73 10.91 25.57 -8.75
N ARG A 74 11.16 25.14 -10.00
CA ARG A 74 10.37 25.54 -11.18
C ARG A 74 9.04 24.80 -11.31
N ALA A 75 8.88 23.64 -10.67
CA ALA A 75 7.64 22.88 -10.67
C ALA A 75 6.74 23.34 -9.53
N GLU A 76 5.49 23.68 -9.84
CA GLU A 76 4.48 24.04 -8.84
C GLU A 76 4.20 22.81 -7.94
N PRO A 77 4.28 22.94 -6.61
CA PRO A 77 3.93 21.84 -5.72
C PRO A 77 2.47 21.46 -5.84
N THR A 78 2.21 20.19 -6.11
CA THR A 78 0.88 19.59 -5.97
C THR A 78 0.68 19.14 -4.53
N SER A 79 -0.42 19.57 -3.93
CA SER A 79 -0.77 19.27 -2.54
C SER A 79 -2.26 18.93 -2.38
N GLY A 80 -2.77 18.93 -1.15
CA GLY A 80 -4.19 18.69 -0.87
C GLY A 80 -4.62 17.24 -1.15
N PHE A 81 -3.75 16.28 -0.83
CA PHE A 81 -4.05 14.86 -0.96
C PHE A 81 -5.22 14.44 -0.05
N ILE A 82 -5.90 13.37 -0.46
CA ILE A 82 -7.04 12.80 0.25
C ILE A 82 -6.57 11.52 0.95
N GLN A 83 -6.96 11.35 2.21
CA GLN A 83 -6.69 10.17 3.01
C GLN A 83 -7.40 8.97 2.39
N ARG A 84 -6.65 7.90 2.14
CA ARG A 84 -7.23 6.60 1.71
C ARG A 84 -7.68 5.78 2.91
N GLU A 85 -6.82 5.67 3.92
CA GLU A 85 -7.06 4.91 5.15
C GLU A 85 -6.50 5.68 6.35
N PRO A 86 -7.04 5.52 7.56
CA PRO A 86 -8.21 4.72 7.92
C PRO A 86 -9.53 5.48 7.71
N PHE A 87 -9.48 6.76 7.34
CA PHE A 87 -10.66 7.61 7.17
C PHE A 87 -10.73 8.16 5.75
N GLU A 88 -11.30 7.37 4.85
CA GLU A 88 -11.37 7.66 3.42
C GLU A 88 -12.06 8.99 3.11
N GLY A 89 -11.60 9.67 2.06
CA GLY A 89 -12.26 10.87 1.52
C GLY A 89 -11.98 12.17 2.28
N ARG A 90 -11.37 12.09 3.46
CA ARG A 90 -10.96 13.27 4.24
C ARG A 90 -9.63 13.85 3.74
N PRO A 91 -9.29 15.11 4.02
CA PRO A 91 -7.93 15.60 3.80
C PRO A 91 -6.89 14.68 4.45
N ALA A 92 -5.75 14.48 3.78
CA ALA A 92 -4.64 13.73 4.33
C ALA A 92 -4.18 14.35 5.66
N MET A 93 -3.89 13.51 6.65
CA MET A 93 -3.39 13.97 7.95
C MET A 93 -1.95 14.49 7.87
N GLU A 94 -1.16 13.87 6.98
CA GLU A 94 0.21 14.27 6.71
C GLU A 94 0.24 15.23 5.52
N GLU A 95 0.88 16.38 5.72
CA GLU A 95 1.12 17.31 4.63
C GLU A 95 2.07 16.66 3.62
N THR A 96 1.63 16.60 2.38
CA THR A 96 2.39 15.98 1.29
C THR A 96 2.41 16.94 0.11
N GLU A 97 3.61 17.19 -0.39
CA GLU A 97 3.84 17.90 -1.64
C GLU A 97 4.50 16.98 -2.66
N VAL A 98 4.08 17.09 -3.91
CA VAL A 98 4.68 16.38 -5.05
C VAL A 98 4.97 17.38 -6.16
N ARG A 99 6.14 17.24 -6.79
CA ARG A 99 6.59 18.03 -7.94
C ARG A 99 6.93 17.07 -9.09
N ILE A 100 6.60 17.45 -10.33
CA ILE A 100 6.72 16.58 -11.52
C ILE A 100 7.13 17.39 -12.74
#